data_AF-A0A210W8I7-F1
#
_entry.id   AF-A0A210W8I7-F1
#
_cell.length_a   1.000
_cell.length_b   1.000
_cell.length_c   1.000
_cell.angle_alpha   90.00
_cell.angle_beta   90.00
_cell.angle_gamma   90.00
#
_symmetry.space_group_name_H-M   'P 1'
#
loop_
_entity.id
_entity.type
_entity.pdbx_description
1 polymer ?
#
loop_
_entity_poly.entity_id
_entity_poly.type
_entity_poly.pdbx_seq_one_letter_code
_entity_poly.pdbx_strand_id
1 'polypeptide(L)'
;MELRKINEIIISSRNILFNNEVNDTVISSLEEVLICWREIEVDSSRNILKYCIGEALQQIKQSKLTSAGRVLNLIHNLPLSLEGLNNWDLDYFISMELPNFLEHFEEINNSRDISLYVFQQISNQYFNSALLNR
;
A
#
# COMPACT_ATOMS: atom_id res chain seq x y z
N MET A 1 -7.52 -15.94 0.25
CA MET A 1 -6.95 -15.43 1.50
C MET A 1 -7.94 -14.50 2.18
N GLU A 2 -8.07 -14.55 3.51
CA GLU A 2 -8.92 -13.58 4.22
C GLU A 2 -8.34 -12.17 4.13
N LEU A 3 -9.17 -11.13 3.93
CA LEU A 3 -8.70 -9.74 3.87
C LEU A 3 -7.94 -9.32 5.13
N ARG A 4 -8.35 -9.81 6.30
CA ARG A 4 -7.62 -9.62 7.56
C ARG A 4 -6.19 -10.15 7.47
N LYS A 5 -5.98 -11.30 6.83
CA LYS A 5 -4.68 -11.92 6.67
C LYS A 5 -3.77 -11.09 5.74
N ILE A 6 -4.32 -10.49 4.68
CA ILE A 6 -3.60 -9.54 3.82
C ILE A 6 -3.05 -8.39 4.67
N ASN A 7 -3.88 -7.78 5.51
CA ASN A 7 -3.45 -6.67 6.35
C ASN A 7 -2.37 -7.10 7.36
N GLU A 8 -2.56 -8.24 8.02
CA GLU A 8 -1.56 -8.81 8.95
C GLU A 8 -0.19 -9.03 8.27
N ILE A 9 -0.18 -9.54 7.03
CA ILE A 9 1.05 -9.73 6.26
C ILE A 9 1.73 -8.37 5.99
N ILE A 10 0.98 -7.34 5.57
CA ILE A 10 1.55 -6.02 5.26
C ILE A 10 2.16 -5.40 6.51
N ILE A 11 1.42 -5.40 7.63
CA ILE A 11 1.87 -4.83 8.91
C ILE A 11 3.10 -5.56 9.45
N SER A 12 3.07 -6.90 9.47
CA SER A 12 4.21 -7.69 9.96
C SER A 12 5.44 -7.52 9.09
N SER A 13 5.29 -7.56 7.76
CA SER A 13 6.40 -7.35 6.81
C SER A 13 7.00 -5.95 6.96
N ARG A 14 6.16 -4.91 7.07
CA ARG A 14 6.61 -3.53 7.35
C ARG A 14 7.48 -3.47 8.62
N ASN A 15 7.02 -4.07 9.71
CA ASN A 15 7.74 -4.02 10.98
C ASN A 15 9.10 -4.72 10.90
N ILE A 16 9.17 -5.89 10.23
CA ILE A 16 10.41 -6.62 10.00
C ILE A 16 11.39 -5.77 9.18
N LEU A 17 10.91 -5.14 8.09
CA LEU A 17 11.74 -4.30 7.22
C LEU A 17 12.26 -3.04 7.94
N PHE A 18 11.47 -2.43 8.83
CA PHE A 18 11.94 -1.31 9.64
C PHE A 18 13.00 -1.69 10.67
N ASN A 19 13.02 -2.93 11.13
CA ASN A 19 14.12 -3.46 11.95
C ASN A 19 15.38 -3.79 11.12
N ASN A 20 15.38 -3.45 9.82
CA ASN A 20 16.44 -3.75 8.86
C ASN A 20 16.73 -5.26 8.76
N GLU A 21 15.68 -6.07 8.94
CA GLU A 21 15.72 -7.51 8.79
C GLU A 21 14.96 -7.90 7.52
N VAL A 22 15.42 -8.98 6.88
CA VAL A 22 14.64 -9.67 5.84
C VAL A 22 14.85 -11.16 6.03
N ASN A 23 13.75 -11.90 5.99
CA ASN A 23 13.77 -13.35 5.93
C ASN A 23 12.94 -13.80 4.71
N ASP A 24 13.14 -15.05 4.29
CA ASP A 24 12.40 -15.63 3.15
C ASP A 24 10.88 -15.58 3.37
N THR A 25 10.44 -15.50 4.62
CA THR A 25 9.03 -15.37 5.00
C THR A 25 8.43 -14.05 4.54
N VAL A 26 9.13 -12.91 4.67
CA VAL A 26 8.63 -11.60 4.20
C VAL A 26 8.36 -11.63 2.70
N ILE A 27 9.32 -12.10 1.90
CA ILE A 27 9.19 -12.15 0.44
C ILE A 27 8.04 -13.07 0.05
N SER A 28 8.03 -14.31 0.58
CA SER A 28 7.00 -15.30 0.25
C SER A 28 5.59 -14.82 0.63
N SER A 29 5.43 -14.17 1.79
CA SER A 29 4.12 -13.66 2.23
C SER A 29 3.65 -12.48 1.38
N LEU A 30 4.54 -11.56 0.98
CA LEU A 30 4.17 -10.47 0.08
C LEU A 30 3.81 -10.97 -1.33
N GLU A 31 4.51 -11.99 -1.82
CA GLU A 31 4.17 -12.67 -3.08
C GLU A 31 2.81 -13.39 -2.99
N GLU A 32 2.48 -14.00 -1.86
CA GLU A 32 1.16 -14.59 -1.61
C GLU A 32 0.04 -13.53 -1.69
N VAL A 33 0.25 -12.33 -1.12
CA VAL A 33 -0.68 -11.21 -1.27
C VAL A 33 -0.85 -10.82 -2.75
N LEU A 34 0.22 -10.79 -3.53
CA LEU A 34 0.15 -10.51 -4.97
C LEU A 34 -0.55 -11.61 -5.78
N ILE A 35 -0.66 -12.84 -5.28
CA ILE A 35 -1.45 -13.90 -5.91
C ILE A 35 -2.94 -13.70 -5.60
N CYS A 36 -3.25 -13.32 -4.35
CA CYS A 36 -4.62 -13.13 -3.85
C CYS A 36 -5.20 -11.73 -4.07
N TRP A 37 -4.47 -10.80 -4.69
CA TRP A 37 -4.88 -9.39 -4.83
C TRP A 37 -6.29 -9.18 -5.40
N ARG A 38 -6.77 -10.08 -6.28
CA ARG A 38 -8.12 -10.02 -6.88
C ARG A 38 -9.26 -10.18 -5.87
N GLU A 39 -8.97 -10.68 -4.67
CA GLU A 39 -9.95 -10.88 -3.60
C GLU A 39 -10.29 -9.58 -2.86
N ILE A 40 -9.49 -8.52 -3.01
CA ILE A 40 -9.72 -7.21 -2.39
C ILE A 40 -10.92 -6.55 -3.06
N GLU A 41 -11.97 -6.19 -2.31
CA GLU A 41 -13.23 -5.70 -2.87
C GLU A 41 -13.12 -4.28 -3.43
N VAL A 42 -12.31 -3.43 -2.78
CA VAL A 42 -12.13 -2.02 -3.16
C VAL A 42 -11.13 -1.91 -4.31
N ASP A 43 -11.59 -1.53 -5.51
CA ASP A 43 -10.75 -1.50 -6.72
C ASP A 43 -9.52 -0.58 -6.60
N SER A 44 -9.65 0.59 -5.98
CA SER A 44 -8.53 1.51 -5.75
C SER A 44 -7.48 0.89 -4.82
N SER A 45 -7.89 0.37 -3.66
CA SER A 45 -7.00 -0.34 -2.72
C SER A 45 -6.33 -1.54 -3.38
N ARG A 46 -7.09 -2.31 -4.18
CA ARG A 46 -6.59 -3.45 -4.95
C ARG A 46 -5.45 -3.03 -5.88
N ASN A 47 -5.63 -1.96 -6.65
CA ASN A 47 -4.65 -1.46 -7.59
C ASN A 47 -3.43 -0.85 -6.90
N ILE A 48 -3.63 -0.10 -5.81
CA ILE A 48 -2.56 0.47 -4.98
C ILE A 48 -1.71 -0.63 -4.39
N LEU A 49 -2.33 -1.62 -3.73
CA LEU A 49 -1.61 -2.72 -3.09
C LEU A 49 -0.77 -3.51 -4.08
N LYS A 50 -1.35 -3.87 -5.23
CA LYS A 50 -0.62 -4.61 -6.26
C LYS A 50 0.63 -3.86 -6.72
N TYR A 51 0.51 -2.56 -6.95
CA TYR A 51 1.64 -1.73 -7.39
C TYR A 51 2.68 -1.55 -6.28
N CYS A 52 2.26 -1.09 -5.10
CA CYS A 52 3.16 -0.79 -3.98
C CYS A 52 3.85 -2.03 -3.42
N ILE A 53 3.18 -3.19 -3.36
CA ILE A 53 3.84 -4.44 -2.96
C ILE A 53 4.86 -4.87 -4.02
N GLY A 54 4.56 -4.68 -5.31
CA GLY A 54 5.52 -4.89 -6.40
C GLY A 54 6.77 -4.03 -6.24
N GLU A 55 6.60 -2.73 -5.97
CA GLU A 55 7.72 -1.81 -5.68
C GLU A 55 8.50 -2.23 -4.43
N ALA A 56 7.81 -2.57 -3.34
CA ALA A 56 8.45 -3.02 -2.11
C ALA A 56 9.30 -4.29 -2.35
N LEU A 57 8.79 -5.27 -3.10
CA LEU A 57 9.54 -6.48 -3.46
C LEU A 57 10.79 -6.17 -4.30
N GLN A 58 10.70 -5.24 -5.26
CA GLN A 58 11.87 -4.80 -6.03
C GLN A 58 12.91 -4.12 -5.14
N GLN A 59 12.47 -3.28 -4.20
CA GLN A 59 13.34 -2.61 -3.25
C GLN A 59 14.01 -3.59 -2.28
N ILE A 60 13.30 -4.62 -1.81
CA ILE A 60 13.87 -5.72 -1.02
C ILE A 60 14.98 -6.43 -1.80
N LYS A 61 14.76 -6.75 -3.08
CA LYS A 61 15.78 -7.38 -3.95
C LYS A 61 17.04 -6.51 -4.14
N GLN A 62 16.90 -5.20 -3.99
CA GLN A 62 18.00 -4.22 -4.03
C GLN A 62 18.61 -3.92 -2.65
N SER A 63 18.23 -4.69 -1.62
CA SER A 63 18.63 -4.47 -0.22
C SER A 63 18.23 -3.08 0.32
N LYS A 64 17.17 -2.48 -0.21
CA LYS A 64 16.60 -1.19 0.23
C LYS A 64 15.46 -1.42 1.21
N LEU A 65 15.77 -2.03 2.36
CA LEU A 65 14.77 -2.52 3.31
C LEU A 65 13.93 -1.41 3.93
N THR A 66 14.56 -0.33 4.41
CA THR A 66 13.84 0.83 4.97
C THR A 66 12.91 1.47 3.95
N SER A 67 13.37 1.62 2.70
CA SER A 67 12.55 2.11 1.59
C SER A 67 11.32 1.23 1.39
N ALA A 68 11.50 -0.10 1.30
CA ALA A 68 10.40 -1.03 1.15
C ALA A 68 9.42 -0.98 2.35
N GLY A 69 9.95 -0.88 3.57
CA GLY A 69 9.16 -0.68 4.78
C GLY A 69 8.30 0.58 4.73
N ARG A 70 8.84 1.70 4.23
CA ARG A 70 8.07 2.95 4.04
C ARG A 70 6.96 2.79 3.00
N VAL A 71 7.20 2.06 1.91
CA VAL A 71 6.16 1.74 0.92
C VAL A 71 5.03 0.91 1.54
N LEU A 72 5.36 -0.12 2.33
CA LEU A 72 4.34 -0.90 3.05
C LEU A 72 3.63 -0.08 4.13
N ASN A 73 4.32 0.87 4.76
CA ASN A 73 3.73 1.78 5.72
C ASN A 73 2.70 2.72 5.08
N LEU A 74 2.88 3.13 3.83
CA LEU A 74 1.88 3.95 3.15
C LEU A 74 0.55 3.21 2.95
N ILE A 75 0.58 1.89 2.76
CA ILE A 75 -0.59 1.13 2.27
C ILE A 75 -1.27 0.27 3.36
N HIS A 76 -0.73 0.22 4.58
CA HIS A 76 -1.20 -0.71 5.62
C HIS A 76 -2.62 -0.42 6.13
N ASN A 77 -3.11 0.82 5.99
CA ASN A 77 -4.45 1.21 6.44
C ASN A 77 -5.46 1.34 5.30
N LEU A 78 -5.11 0.90 4.07
CA LEU A 78 -6.05 0.95 2.96
C LEU A 78 -7.27 0.05 3.22
N PRO A 79 -8.49 0.50 2.86
CA PRO A 79 -9.70 -0.28 3.04
C PRO A 79 -9.73 -1.44 2.06
N LEU A 80 -9.73 -2.68 2.57
CA LEU A 80 -9.72 -3.88 1.74
C LEU A 80 -11.13 -4.41 1.40
N SER A 81 -12.12 -4.03 2.20
CA SER A 81 -13.54 -4.37 2.02
C SER A 81 -14.39 -3.11 1.84
N LEU A 82 -15.61 -3.26 1.31
CA LEU A 82 -16.57 -2.16 1.18
C LEU A 82 -16.98 -1.59 2.55
N GLU A 83 -17.11 -2.44 3.57
CA GLU A 83 -17.34 -1.99 4.95
C GLU A 83 -16.16 -1.16 5.47
N GLY A 84 -14.94 -1.60 5.20
CA GLY A 84 -13.73 -0.86 5.55
C GLY A 84 -13.68 0.50 4.87
N LEU A 85 -14.09 0.58 3.60
CA LEU A 85 -14.12 1.83 2.83
C LEU A 85 -15.08 2.87 3.42
N ASN A 86 -16.25 2.42 3.89
CA ASN A 86 -17.24 3.32 4.51
C ASN A 86 -16.77 3.91 5.85
N ASN A 87 -15.84 3.21 6.53
CA ASN A 87 -15.26 3.64 7.79
C ASN A 87 -13.84 4.23 7.63
N TRP A 88 -13.34 4.32 6.40
CA TRP A 88 -11.99 4.75 6.14
C TRP A 88 -11.89 6.28 6.23
N ASP A 89 -10.96 6.75 7.05
CA ASP A 89 -10.67 8.16 7.20
C ASP A 89 -9.76 8.64 6.06
N LEU A 90 -10.39 9.00 4.94
CA LEU A 90 -9.69 9.55 3.77
C LEU A 90 -8.93 10.83 4.11
N ASP A 91 -9.52 11.70 4.95
CA ASP A 91 -8.91 12.96 5.33
C ASP A 91 -7.62 12.70 6.11
N TYR A 92 -7.63 11.76 7.06
CA TYR A 92 -6.43 11.32 7.77
C TYR A 92 -5.38 10.73 6.83
N PHE A 93 -5.76 9.89 5.86
CA PHE A 93 -4.80 9.36 4.89
C PHE A 93 -4.10 10.49 4.12
N ILE A 94 -4.87 11.45 3.61
CA ILE A 94 -4.36 12.57 2.80
C ILE A 94 -3.58 13.56 3.66
N SER A 95 -3.97 13.81 4.90
CA SER A 95 -3.37 14.84 5.76
C SER A 95 -2.23 14.32 6.64
N MET A 96 -2.15 13.01 6.89
CA MET A 96 -1.16 12.42 7.80
C MET A 96 -0.31 11.33 7.14
N GLU A 97 -0.92 10.29 6.58
CA GLU A 97 -0.16 9.11 6.12
C GLU A 97 0.67 9.40 4.88
N LEU A 98 0.05 10.05 3.88
CA LEU A 98 0.71 10.39 2.64
C LEU A 98 1.76 11.50 2.80
N PRO A 99 1.51 12.58 3.57
CA PRO A 99 2.54 13.55 3.90
C PRO A 99 3.73 12.91 4.63
N ASN A 100 3.50 12.04 5.62
CA ASN A 100 4.59 11.33 6.30
C ASN A 100 5.43 10.47 5.33
N PHE A 101 4.79 9.77 4.39
CA PHE A 101 5.51 9.08 3.32
C PHE A 101 6.37 10.05 2.49
N LEU A 102 5.81 11.19 2.12
CA LEU A 102 6.49 12.21 1.33
C LEU A 102 7.60 12.94 2.09
N GLU A 103 7.54 13.08 3.42
CA GLU A 103 8.63 13.65 4.22
C GLU A 103 9.93 12.86 4.09
N HIS A 104 9.84 11.58 3.71
CA HIS A 104 10.97 10.67 3.57
C HIS A 104 11.29 10.35 2.11
N PHE A 105 10.89 11.23 1.17
CA PHE A 105 11.02 10.98 -0.27
C PHE A 105 12.45 10.67 -0.73
N GLU A 106 13.48 11.18 -0.05
CA GLU A 106 14.91 10.95 -0.36
C GLU A 106 15.36 9.53 0.02
N GLU A 107 14.71 8.92 1.00
CA GLU A 107 15.01 7.57 1.49
C GLU A 107 14.25 6.49 0.72
N ILE A 108 13.27 6.90 -0.08
CA ILE A 108 12.33 6.00 -0.76
C ILE A 108 12.63 5.97 -2.25
N ASN A 109 13.04 4.81 -2.75
CA ASN A 109 13.15 4.57 -4.18
C ASN A 109 11.77 4.74 -4.85
N ASN A 110 11.75 5.47 -5.97
CA ASN A 110 10.54 5.73 -6.77
C ASN A 110 9.40 6.44 -5.98
N SER A 111 9.72 7.19 -4.91
CA SER A 111 8.73 7.89 -4.08
C SER A 111 7.73 8.72 -4.89
N ARG A 112 8.21 9.49 -5.88
CA ARG A 112 7.37 10.29 -6.78
C ARG A 112 6.34 9.45 -7.51
N ASP A 113 6.77 8.38 -8.17
CA ASP A 113 5.90 7.55 -9.01
C ASP A 113 4.88 6.81 -8.14
N ILE A 114 5.31 6.33 -6.97
CA ILE A 114 4.44 5.72 -5.97
C ILE A 114 3.36 6.69 -5.50
N SER A 115 3.74 7.89 -5.08
CA SER A 115 2.78 8.90 -4.61
C SER A 115 1.80 9.30 -5.71
N LEU A 116 2.27 9.55 -6.93
CA LEU A 116 1.40 9.90 -8.06
C LEU A 116 0.42 8.78 -8.40
N TYR A 117 0.87 7.53 -8.39
CA TYR A 117 0.01 6.38 -8.63
C TYR A 117 -1.05 6.22 -7.54
N VAL A 118 -0.66 6.31 -6.26
CA VAL A 118 -1.59 6.24 -5.13
C VAL A 118 -2.64 7.36 -5.22
N PHE A 119 -2.21 8.61 -5.45
CA PHE A 119 -3.13 9.73 -5.65
C PHE A 119 -4.08 9.50 -6.81
N GLN A 120 -3.59 8.99 -7.95
CA GLN A 120 -4.43 8.70 -9.11
C GLN A 120 -5.52 7.67 -8.77
N GLN A 121 -5.17 6.58 -8.09
CA GLN A 121 -6.13 5.53 -7.74
C GLN A 121 -7.18 6.03 -6.74
N ILE A 122 -6.77 6.81 -5.73
CA ILE A 122 -7.70 7.44 -4.78
C ILE A 122 -8.59 8.45 -5.51
N SER A 123 -8.00 9.31 -6.34
CA SER A 123 -8.76 10.27 -7.15
C SER A 123 -9.80 9.57 -8.02
N ASN A 124 -9.45 8.47 -8.66
CA ASN A 124 -10.39 7.70 -9.47
C ASN A 124 -11.56 7.13 -8.65
N GLN A 125 -11.33 6.72 -7.40
CA GLN A 125 -12.37 6.22 -6.50
C GLN A 125 -13.43 7.30 -6.19
N TYR A 126 -13.00 8.55 -5.96
CA TYR A 126 -13.89 9.61 -5.46
C TYR A 126 -14.37 10.59 -6.52
N PHE A 127 -13.62 10.80 -7.61
CA PHE A 127 -13.96 11.78 -8.64
C PHE A 127 -14.57 11.17 -9.91
N ASN A 128 -14.33 9.90 -10.24
CA ASN A 128 -15.01 9.27 -11.38
C ASN A 128 -16.48 8.94 -11.08
N SER A 129 -16.89 8.88 -9.81
CA SER A 129 -18.30 8.73 -9.41
C SER A 129 -19.12 10.01 -9.61
N ALA A 130 -18.47 11.18 -9.71
CA ALA A 130 -19.13 12.49 -9.84
C ALA A 130 -19.38 12.94 -11.30
N LEU A 131 -18.77 12.28 -12.29
CA LEU A 131 -18.94 12.61 -13.71
C LEU A 131 -20.12 11.87 -14.38
N LEU A 132 -20.84 11.01 -13.67
CA LEU A 132 -22.03 10.30 -14.17
C LEU A 132 -23.36 10.87 -13.65
N ASN A 133 -23.34 11.86 -12.77
CA ASN A 133 -24.54 12.43 -12.14
C ASN A 133 -24.62 13.97 -12.20
N ARG A 134 -24.00 14.61 -13.20
CA ARG A 134 -24.19 16.03 -13.49
C ARG A 134 -24.67 16.25 -14.91
#